data_AF-W7YH72-F1
#
_entry.id   AF-W7YH72-F1
#
_cell.length_a   1.000
_cell.length_b   1.000
_cell.length_c   1.000
_cell.angle_alpha   90.00
_cell.angle_beta   90.00
_cell.angle_gamma   90.00
#
_symmetry.space_group_name_H-M   'P 1'
#
loop_
_entity.id
_entity.type
_entity.pdbx_description
1 polymer ?
#
loop_
_entity_poly.entity_id
_entity_poly.type
_entity_poly.pdbx_seq_one_letter_code
_entity_poly.pdbx_strand_id
1 'polypeptide(L)'
;MNQEQVIMAAKDYVKAELENEPSGHDWWHIYRVSLLAIKLARSEGADEFVCELAALLHDLADEKLVESKNVALGGISEWLTSHKVDSPTIEHIIEIISTMSYAGAGVHR
;
A
#
# COMPACT_ATOMS: atom_id res chain seq x y z
N MET A 1 10.82 -8.72 12.35
CA MET A 1 9.90 -9.64 11.67
C MET A 1 10.55 -10.06 10.37
N ASN A 2 10.24 -11.22 9.81
CA ASN A 2 10.63 -11.50 8.43
C ASN A 2 9.67 -10.77 7.46
N GLN A 3 10.08 -10.61 6.20
CA GLN A 3 9.28 -9.92 5.19
C GLN A 3 7.91 -10.58 5.01
N GLU A 4 7.85 -11.91 4.97
CA GLU A 4 6.59 -12.67 4.85
C GLU A 4 5.59 -12.38 5.99
N GLN A 5 6.05 -12.26 7.23
CA GLN A 5 5.19 -11.92 8.37
C GLN A 5 4.64 -10.50 8.25
N VAL A 6 5.43 -9.55 7.75
CA VAL A 6 4.97 -8.17 7.53
C VAL A 6 3.92 -8.15 6.43
N ILE A 7 4.12 -8.91 5.35
CA ILE A 7 3.13 -9.06 4.28
C ILE A 7 1.83 -9.66 4.81
N MET A 8 1.90 -10.73 5.60
CA MET A 8 0.70 -11.34 6.18
C MET A 8 -0.03 -10.38 7.11
N ALA A 9 0.69 -9.65 7.96
CA ALA A 9 0.11 -8.63 8.82
C ALA A 9 -0.55 -7.50 8.01
N ALA A 10 0.05 -7.07 6.90
CA ALA A 10 -0.52 -6.06 6.02
C ALA A 10 -1.82 -6.55 5.36
N LYS A 11 -1.85 -7.82 4.94
CA LYS A 11 -3.05 -8.46 4.37
C LYS A 11 -4.20 -8.48 5.38
N ASP A 12 -3.92 -8.90 6.61
CA ASP A 12 -4.93 -8.94 7.67
C ASP A 12 -5.40 -7.53 8.05
N TYR A 13 -4.48 -6.57 8.12
CA TYR A 13 -4.79 -5.17 8.41
C TYR A 13 -5.72 -4.56 7.34
N VAL A 14 -5.33 -4.66 6.07
CA VAL A 14 -6.12 -4.13 4.95
C VAL A 14 -7.48 -4.82 4.85
N LYS A 15 -7.54 -6.14 5.07
CA LYS A 15 -8.80 -6.86 5.07
C LYS A 15 -9.73 -6.37 6.19
N ALA A 16 -9.21 -6.11 7.39
CA ALA A 16 -10.00 -5.61 8.51
C ALA A 16 -10.54 -4.19 8.25
N GLU A 17 -9.73 -3.31 7.65
CA GLU A 17 -10.16 -1.96 7.27
C GLU A 17 -11.24 -1.98 6.18
N LEU A 18 -11.12 -2.89 5.20
CA LEU A 18 -12.06 -3.01 4.09
C LEU A 18 -13.30 -3.85 4.38
N GLU A 19 -13.36 -4.59 5.49
CA GLU A 19 -14.54 -5.39 5.86
C GLU A 19 -15.81 -4.53 6.02
N ASN A 20 -15.67 -3.22 6.22
CA ASN A 20 -16.77 -2.28 6.37
C ASN A 20 -17.02 -1.40 5.13
N GLU A 21 -16.26 -1.57 4.04
CA GLU A 21 -16.36 -0.74 2.84
C GLU A 21 -17.28 -1.37 1.78
N PRO A 22 -18.45 -0.77 1.47
CA PRO A 22 -19.35 -1.24 0.42
C PRO A 22 -18.99 -0.70 -0.98
N SER A 23 -17.99 0.18 -1.06
CA SER A 23 -17.47 0.72 -2.31
C SER A 23 -16.58 -0.33 -3.00
N GLY A 24 -16.47 -0.33 -4.33
CA GLY A 24 -15.75 -1.37 -5.10
C GLY A 24 -14.23 -1.51 -4.84
N HIS A 25 -13.72 -0.92 -3.76
CA HIS A 25 -12.41 -1.11 -3.16
C HIS A 25 -12.42 -2.32 -2.22
N ASP A 26 -12.98 -3.44 -2.67
CA ASP A 26 -13.08 -4.63 -1.84
C ASP A 26 -11.70 -5.30 -1.66
N TRP A 27 -11.57 -6.14 -0.63
CA TRP A 27 -10.36 -6.93 -0.40
C TRP A 27 -9.86 -7.65 -1.68
N TRP A 28 -10.80 -8.10 -2.53
CA TRP A 28 -10.48 -8.77 -3.78
C TRP A 28 -9.85 -7.86 -4.82
N HIS A 29 -10.20 -6.57 -4.87
CA HIS A 29 -9.53 -5.56 -5.69
C HIS A 29 -8.05 -5.49 -5.29
N ILE A 30 -7.78 -5.21 -4.02
CA ILE A 30 -6.40 -5.06 -3.52
C ILE A 30 -5.60 -6.35 -3.71
N TYR A 31 -6.20 -7.51 -3.40
CA TYR A 31 -5.54 -8.79 -3.59
C TYR A 31 -5.12 -9.06 -5.05
N ARG A 32 -5.96 -8.68 -6.03
CA ARG A 32 -5.59 -8.81 -7.45
C ARG A 32 -4.47 -7.85 -7.83
N VAL A 33 -4.51 -6.62 -7.32
CA VAL A 33 -3.47 -5.60 -7.57
C VAL A 33 -2.14 -6.05 -6.99
N SER A 34 -2.12 -6.57 -5.76
CA SER A 34 -0.89 -7.07 -5.12
C SER A 34 -0.29 -8.26 -5.87
N LEU A 35 -1.11 -9.21 -6.34
CA LEU A 35 -0.62 -10.33 -7.16
C LEU A 35 0.00 -9.86 -8.48
N LEU A 36 -0.61 -8.85 -9.12
CA LEU A 36 -0.08 -8.28 -10.35
C LEU A 36 1.24 -7.53 -10.10
N ALA A 37 1.32 -6.74 -9.02
CA ALA A 37 2.51 -6.01 -8.63
C ALA A 37 3.71 -6.95 -8.41
N ILE A 38 3.51 -8.07 -7.70
CA ILE A 38 4.55 -9.09 -7.50
C ILE A 38 5.01 -9.68 -8.84
N LYS A 39 4.05 -10.01 -9.72
CA LYS A 39 4.37 -10.60 -11.04
C LYS A 39 5.19 -9.64 -11.90
N LEU A 40 4.87 -8.36 -11.89
CA LEU A 40 5.61 -7.33 -12.61
C LEU A 40 6.98 -7.11 -11.96
N ALA A 41 7.05 -7.01 -10.63
CA ALA A 41 8.32 -6.84 -9.91
C ALA A 41 9.32 -7.96 -10.25
N ARG A 42 8.86 -9.22 -10.26
CA ARG A 42 9.67 -10.38 -10.69
C ARG A 42 10.17 -10.26 -12.12
N SER A 43 9.33 -9.76 -13.02
CA SER A 43 9.65 -9.67 -14.45
C SER A 43 10.65 -8.55 -14.72
N GLU A 44 10.57 -7.45 -13.98
CA GLU A 44 11.41 -6.26 -14.13
C GLU A 44 12.64 -6.27 -13.20
N GLY A 45 12.76 -7.25 -12.30
CA GLY A 45 13.84 -7.32 -11.31
C GLY A 45 13.74 -6.28 -10.20
N ALA A 46 12.53 -5.80 -9.91
CA ALA A 46 12.26 -4.89 -8.80
C ALA A 46 12.11 -5.64 -7.47
N ASP A 47 12.12 -4.90 -6.36
CA ASP A 47 11.95 -5.46 -5.03
C ASP A 47 10.50 -5.91 -4.81
N GLU A 48 10.29 -7.23 -4.77
CA GLU A 48 8.97 -7.84 -4.57
C GLU A 48 8.31 -7.41 -3.26
N PHE A 49 9.09 -7.23 -2.19
CA PHE A 49 8.58 -6.88 -0.87
C PHE A 49 8.05 -5.45 -0.86
N VAL A 50 8.82 -4.51 -1.42
CA VAL A 50 8.40 -3.11 -1.57
C VAL A 50 7.15 -3.01 -2.45
N CYS A 51 7.16 -3.68 -3.61
CA CYS A 51 6.04 -3.64 -4.55
C CYS A 51 4.77 -4.27 -3.98
N GLU A 52 4.87 -5.39 -3.26
CA GLU A 52 3.70 -6.03 -2.64
C GLU A 52 3.13 -5.16 -1.50
N LEU A 53 3.98 -4.61 -0.62
CA LEU A 53 3.51 -3.74 0.46
C LEU A 53 2.85 -2.46 -0.05
N ALA A 54 3.47 -1.80 -1.03
CA ALA A 54 2.91 -0.60 -1.63
C ALA A 54 1.53 -0.91 -2.26
N ALA A 55 1.41 -2.02 -2.99
CA ALA A 55 0.15 -2.44 -3.59
C ALA A 55 -0.92 -2.83 -2.56
N LEU A 56 -0.56 -3.41 -1.42
CA LEU A 56 -1.51 -3.74 -0.35
C LEU A 56 -2.04 -2.48 0.34
N LEU A 57 -1.17 -1.48 0.58
CA LEU A 57 -1.47 -0.33 1.43
C LEU A 57 -1.95 0.91 0.64
N HIS A 58 -1.84 0.93 -0.68
CA HIS A 58 -2.11 2.13 -1.48
C HIS A 58 -3.53 2.70 -1.30
N ASP A 59 -4.53 1.81 -1.25
CA ASP A 59 -5.94 2.20 -1.14
C ASP A 59 -6.28 2.80 0.24
N LEU A 60 -5.52 2.47 1.30
CA LEU A 60 -5.71 3.07 2.63
C LEU A 60 -5.43 4.58 2.66
N ALA A 61 -4.69 5.09 1.66
CA ALA A 61 -4.40 6.51 1.50
C ALA A 61 -5.16 7.14 0.30
N ASP A 62 -6.16 6.46 -0.26
CA ASP A 62 -7.01 7.03 -1.32
C ASP A 62 -7.83 8.19 -0.73
N GLU A 63 -7.79 9.34 -1.40
CA GLU A 63 -8.51 10.57 -1.05
C GLU A 63 -10.03 10.38 -0.94
N LYS A 64 -10.57 9.29 -1.49
CA LYS A 64 -11.97 8.91 -1.33
C LYS A 64 -12.31 8.29 0.04
N LEU A 65 -11.31 7.71 0.71
CA LEU A 65 -11.47 7.04 2.01
C LEU A 65 -11.00 7.92 3.17
N VAL A 66 -10.12 8.90 2.92
CA VAL A 66 -9.53 9.73 3.97
C VAL A 66 -9.70 11.22 3.71
N GLU A 67 -10.04 11.99 4.75
CA GLU A 67 -10.15 13.45 4.66
C GLU A 67 -8.78 14.13 4.38
N SER A 68 -7.68 13.48 4.76
CA SER A 68 -6.32 13.99 4.57
C SER A 68 -5.34 12.89 4.25
N LYS A 69 -4.82 12.90 3.01
CA LYS A 69 -3.79 11.98 2.53
C LYS A 69 -2.54 11.96 3.40
N ASN A 70 -2.11 13.13 3.91
CA ASN A 70 -0.94 13.22 4.79
C ASN A 70 -1.14 12.47 6.11
N VAL A 71 -2.36 12.48 6.66
CA VAL A 71 -2.68 11.74 7.89
C VAL A 71 -2.65 10.24 7.61
N ALA A 72 -3.20 9.79 6.49
CA ALA A 72 -3.18 8.38 6.09
C ALA A 72 -1.75 7.86 5.85
N LEU A 73 -0.91 8.62 5.14
CA LEU A 73 0.51 8.28 4.94
C LEU A 73 1.26 8.21 6.28
N GLY A 74 0.95 9.11 7.21
CA GLY A 74 1.47 9.05 8.59
C GLY A 74 1.10 7.74 9.29
N GLY A 75 -0.17 7.34 9.24
CA GLY A 75 -0.65 6.08 9.81
C GLY A 75 0.02 4.84 9.19
N ILE A 76 0.22 4.83 7.86
CA ILE A 76 0.95 3.76 7.17
C ILE A 76 2.41 3.70 7.64
N SER A 77 3.07 4.85 7.76
CA SER A 77 4.47 4.93 8.23
C SER A 77 4.63 4.44 9.67
N GLU A 78 3.71 4.83 10.56
CA GLU A 78 3.67 4.35 11.95
C GLU A 78 3.42 2.83 12.01
N TRP A 79 2.48 2.33 11.19
CA TRP A 79 2.19 0.91 11.10
C TRP A 79 3.43 0.12 10.66
N LEU A 80 4.12 0.55 9.59
CA LEU A 80 5.34 -0.11 9.10
C LEU A 80 6.48 -0.06 10.14
N THR A 81 6.62 1.06 10.84
CA THR A 81 7.59 1.23 11.92
C THR A 81 7.33 0.25 13.07
N SER A 82 6.05 0.08 13.46
CA SER A 82 5.66 -0.87 14.50
C SER A 82 5.96 -2.34 14.12
N HIS A 83 5.94 -2.64 12.82
CA HIS A 83 6.30 -3.95 12.25
C HIS A 83 7.81 -4.14 12.01
N LYS A 84 8.63 -3.15 12.43
CA LYS A 84 10.10 -3.16 12.34
C LYS A 84 10.63 -3.20 10.90
N VAL A 85 9.93 -2.56 9.98
CA VAL A 85 10.46 -2.26 8.64
C VAL A 85 11.51 -1.15 8.77
N ASP A 86 12.60 -1.24 8.01
CA ASP A 86 13.66 -0.23 8.03
C ASP A 86 13.22 1.10 7.40
N SER A 87 13.73 2.22 7.92
CA SER A 87 13.33 3.56 7.48
C SER A 87 13.49 3.81 5.96
N PRO A 88 14.59 3.39 5.29
CA PRO A 88 14.71 3.55 3.84
C PRO A 88 13.59 2.85 3.06
N THR A 89 13.21 1.64 3.48
CA THR A 89 12.10 0.89 2.87
C THR A 89 10.76 1.57 3.13
N ILE A 90 10.54 2.10 4.33
CA ILE A 90 9.31 2.85 4.67
C ILE A 90 9.20 4.10 3.79
N GLU A 91 10.25 4.90 3.68
CA GLU A 91 10.28 6.11 2.86
C GLU A 91 9.96 5.79 1.40
N HIS A 92 10.56 4.74 0.86
CA HIS A 92 10.32 4.31 -0.52
C HIS A 92 8.87 3.85 -0.74
N ILE A 93 8.29 3.09 0.18
CA ILE A 93 6.87 2.66 0.10
C ILE A 93 5.94 3.88 0.15
N ILE A 94 6.18 4.81 1.08
CA ILE A 94 5.38 6.03 1.21
C ILE A 94 5.47 6.90 -0.03
N GLU A 95 6.66 7.03 -0.64
CA GLU A 95 6.84 7.73 -1.90
C GLU A 95 6.01 7.12 -3.03
N ILE A 96 6.05 5.79 -3.20
CA ILE A 96 5.25 5.07 -4.19
C ILE A 96 3.75 5.35 -3.98
N ILE A 97 3.25 5.16 -2.75
CA ILE A 97 1.82 5.38 -2.44
C ILE A 97 1.43 6.85 -2.68
N SER A 98 2.31 7.79 -2.34
CA SER A 98 2.04 9.22 -2.54
C SER A 98 1.88 9.59 -4.02
N THR A 99 2.53 8.86 -4.94
CA THR A 99 2.54 9.14 -6.38
C THR A 99 1.53 8.31 -7.19
N MET A 100 0.86 7.33 -6.58
CA MET A 100 -0.09 6.43 -7.26
C MET A 100 -1.46 7.03 -7.60
N SER A 101 -1.88 8.13 -6.94
CA SER A 101 -3.19 8.76 -7.25
C SER A 101 -3.20 9.38 -8.64
N TYR A 102 -4.31 9.27 -9.37
CA TYR A 102 -4.51 9.92 -10.68
C TYR A 102 -4.33 11.45 -10.60
N ALA A 103 -4.58 12.06 -9.43
CA ALA A 103 -4.27 13.47 -9.17
C ALA A 103 -2.76 13.75 -9.03
N GLY A 104 -1.98 12.75 -8.59
CA GLY A 104 -0.53 12.81 -8.41
C GLY A 104 0.28 12.56 -9.68
N ALA A 105 -0.33 12.02 -10.74
CA ALA A 105 0.33 11.76 -12.03
C ALA A 105 0.63 13.04 -12.85
N GLY A 106 0.42 14.25 -12.28
CA GLY A 106 0.68 15.52 -12.97
C GLY A 106 -0.21 15.76 -14.19
N VAL A 107 -1.35 15.07 -14.29
CA VAL A 107 -2.32 15.27 -15.37
C VAL A 107 -3.10 16.55 -15.07
N HIS A 108 -2.48 17.69 -15.39
CA HIS A 108 -3.18 18.95 -15.56
C HIS A 108 -4.20 18.75 -16.70
N ARG A 109 -5.49 18.95 -16.39
CA ARG A 109 -6.52 19.18 -17.42
C ARG A 109 -6.33 20.53 -18.07
#